data_AF-A0A164ZZD2-F1
#
_entry.id   AF-A0A164ZZD2-F1
#
_cell.length_a   1.000
_cell.length_b   1.000
_cell.length_c   1.000
_cell.angle_alpha   90.00
_cell.angle_beta   90.00
_cell.angle_gamma   90.00
#
_symmetry.space_group_name_H-M   'P 1'
#
loop_
_entity.id
_entity.type
_entity.pdbx_description
1 polymer ?
#
loop_
_entity_poly.entity_id
_entity_poly.type
_entity_poly.pdbx_seq_one_letter_code
_entity_poly.pdbx_strand_id
1 'polypeptide(L)'
;MNGNEEFSVNAGEYAPDAPALQVIVLGSGGGPTEDNVTGFLVRSLATNWCKGSMLVVDAGTHLAALIRLLEQNLSQPDLLVKSAPKYAENVPPAHSQNASRLQSIAPETLSSPQLSPRMPTRVNTPRPRRSAPGSLSAKPPGLGSEPRITLVKGPFAGLELPYESSRANAAHITREIVSTYLITHPHLDHMSGFVINTASFHNTYRPKRLAGLPSTIEAFKTHIFNDVIWPNLSDEEGGVGLLTYMRLAEGVNVAIGEGEGMGYIEICEGLGVKSWSVSHGHCMKRHSHRGSNAGTHEEALAQAVGGGMSGNAPRKSLSMASDLSSASDKPCVYDSSAFFIRDDATGREILIFGDVEPDTLSLHPRTQQVWTDAAPKIATGILSAIFIECSYADAQKDEILFGHLAPRHLISELEALAVLVTDARQQLREEIKAAAAAEATEAEAETTAQVAANPSDHTMDHPSFKAQKKRKREGNDASPGPDPEIAIYKDEAASGAARQSDPNIVRRTSPEDMGQDNADASSGPDARHARFSSPRKSQKTSENSHDVGDERNSKQQQAPAQSDGPEAEAKSKNQSNDLPLQGLQIVVIHVKETLLDGPPVGDIILEQLERRARDAGLGCSFVISQPGQSLLL
;
A
#
# COMPACT_ATOMS: atom_id res chain seq x y z
N MET A 1 27.74 35.79 -18.12
CA MET A 1 28.50 35.69 -16.86
C MET A 1 27.67 34.85 -15.92
N ASN A 2 28.34 33.86 -15.36
CA ASN A 2 27.81 32.59 -14.88
C ASN A 2 26.99 32.69 -13.59
N GLY A 3 26.11 31.71 -13.40
CA GLY A 3 25.43 31.40 -12.14
C GLY A 3 24.62 30.12 -12.27
N ASN A 4 25.29 29.02 -12.63
CA ASN A 4 24.74 27.66 -12.48
C ASN A 4 24.76 27.35 -10.98
N GLU A 5 23.59 27.30 -10.34
CA GLU A 5 23.44 26.58 -9.08
C GLU A 5 22.99 25.15 -9.40
N GLU A 6 24.00 24.29 -9.48
CA GLU A 6 23.88 22.85 -9.55
C GLU A 6 23.42 22.37 -8.16
N PHE A 7 22.16 21.93 -8.06
CA PHE A 7 21.66 21.25 -6.86
C PHE A 7 22.37 19.89 -6.74
N SER A 8 23.51 19.90 -6.05
CA SER A 8 24.12 18.71 -5.51
C SER A 8 23.23 18.20 -4.37
N VAL A 9 22.46 17.16 -4.66
CA VAL A 9 21.81 16.33 -3.64
C VAL A 9 22.91 15.57 -2.91
N ASN A 10 23.39 16.14 -1.80
CA ASN A 10 24.08 15.36 -0.78
C ASN A 10 23.05 14.43 -0.13
N ALA A 11 23.29 13.13 -0.23
CA ALA A 11 22.62 12.14 0.58
C ALA A 11 23.09 12.33 2.04
N GLY A 12 22.31 13.04 2.85
CA GLY A 12 22.59 13.26 4.27
C GLY A 12 21.56 14.18 4.91
N GLU A 13 20.89 13.67 5.94
CA GLU A 13 19.93 14.35 6.84
C GLU A 13 18.57 14.73 6.24
N TYR A 14 17.65 13.75 6.20
CA TYR A 14 16.23 14.07 6.15
C TYR A 14 15.83 14.80 7.43
N ALA A 15 15.25 16.00 7.30
CA ALA A 15 14.70 16.71 8.43
C ALA A 15 13.61 15.83 9.10
N PRO A 16 13.61 15.67 10.44
CA PRO A 16 12.69 14.77 11.13
C PRO A 16 11.21 15.07 10.85
N ASP A 17 10.86 16.28 10.42
CA ASP A 17 9.48 16.72 10.15
C ASP A 17 9.08 16.78 8.66
N ALA A 18 9.96 16.39 7.72
CA ALA A 18 9.63 16.44 6.30
C ALA A 18 8.71 15.28 5.88
N PRO A 19 7.61 15.50 5.14
CA PRO A 19 6.73 14.41 4.72
C PRO A 19 7.50 13.40 3.86
N ALA A 20 7.22 12.11 4.05
CA ALA A 20 7.80 11.02 3.27
C ALA A 20 6.79 10.36 2.32
N LEU A 21 5.50 10.45 2.65
CA LEU A 21 4.42 9.81 1.89
C LEU A 21 3.45 10.87 1.37
N GLN A 22 2.88 10.61 0.20
CA GLN A 22 1.75 11.38 -0.30
C GLN A 22 0.56 10.45 -0.53
N VAL A 23 -0.60 10.82 0.02
CA VAL A 23 -1.88 10.18 -0.25
C VAL A 23 -2.80 11.17 -0.98
N ILE A 24 -3.26 10.80 -2.16
CA ILE A 24 -4.24 11.55 -2.94
C ILE A 24 -5.58 10.83 -2.88
N VAL A 25 -6.60 11.52 -2.38
CA VAL A 25 -7.95 10.97 -2.25
C VAL A 25 -8.66 11.07 -3.61
N LEU A 26 -8.97 9.93 -4.22
CA LEU A 26 -9.80 9.87 -5.43
C LEU A 26 -11.29 9.84 -5.08
N GLY A 27 -11.63 9.10 -4.02
CA GLY A 27 -12.94 9.06 -3.41
C GLY A 27 -12.85 8.67 -1.94
N SER A 28 -13.75 9.21 -1.14
CA SER A 28 -13.74 9.05 0.32
C SER A 28 -15.05 8.55 0.92
N GLY A 29 -16.10 8.35 0.11
CA GLY A 29 -17.40 7.88 0.57
C GLY A 29 -17.51 6.36 0.59
N GLY A 30 -18.49 5.87 1.35
CA GLY A 30 -18.89 4.45 1.36
C GLY A 30 -20.14 4.14 0.56
N GLY A 31 -20.46 5.00 -0.42
CA GLY A 31 -21.75 5.00 -1.11
C GLY A 31 -22.84 5.77 -0.35
N PRO A 32 -24.08 5.80 -0.89
CA PRO A 32 -24.55 5.00 -2.03
C PRO A 32 -24.18 5.55 -3.41
N THR A 33 -23.51 6.71 -3.50
CA THR A 33 -23.08 7.32 -4.77
C THR A 33 -21.77 6.72 -5.29
N GLU A 34 -21.82 6.08 -6.46
CA GLU A 34 -20.71 5.34 -7.06
C GLU A 34 -19.55 6.22 -7.56
N ASP A 35 -19.76 7.53 -7.73
CA ASP A 35 -18.74 8.43 -8.26
C ASP A 35 -17.73 8.89 -7.20
N ASN A 36 -18.03 8.70 -5.91
CA ASN A 36 -17.22 9.06 -4.75
C ASN A 36 -17.02 7.90 -3.75
N VAL A 37 -17.02 6.65 -4.21
CA VAL A 37 -16.67 5.53 -3.32
C VAL A 37 -15.15 5.44 -3.09
N THR A 38 -14.72 4.75 -2.03
CA THR A 38 -13.32 4.66 -1.58
C THR A 38 -12.32 4.41 -2.71
N GLY A 39 -11.27 5.23 -2.75
CA GLY A 39 -10.10 5.00 -3.58
C GLY A 39 -9.00 6.03 -3.33
N PHE A 40 -7.77 5.55 -3.20
CA PHE A 40 -6.60 6.39 -2.89
C PHE A 40 -5.45 6.10 -3.84
N LEU A 41 -4.63 7.13 -4.10
CA LEU A 41 -3.30 6.95 -4.66
C LEU A 41 -2.27 7.20 -3.57
N VAL A 42 -1.26 6.35 -3.47
CA VAL A 42 -0.17 6.46 -2.51
C VAL A 42 1.17 6.40 -3.23
N ARG A 43 2.09 7.29 -2.87
CA ARG A 43 3.47 7.29 -3.37
C ARG A 43 4.47 7.70 -2.29
N SER A 44 5.70 7.24 -2.45
CA SER A 44 6.87 7.75 -1.73
C SER A 44 7.27 9.12 -2.28
N LEU A 45 7.58 10.08 -1.42
CA LEU A 45 8.13 11.39 -1.82
C LEU A 45 9.63 11.33 -2.13
N ALA A 46 10.32 10.26 -1.73
CA ALA A 46 11.71 10.01 -2.11
C ALA A 46 11.84 9.55 -3.58
N THR A 47 10.76 9.05 -4.18
CA THR A 47 10.71 8.69 -5.60
C THR A 47 10.12 9.81 -6.44
N ASN A 48 10.63 9.97 -7.66
CA ASN A 48 10.04 10.88 -8.65
C ASN A 48 8.73 10.31 -9.20
N TRP A 49 7.99 11.13 -9.94
CA TRP A 49 6.91 10.64 -10.81
C TRP A 49 7.51 9.77 -11.92
N CYS A 50 7.47 8.45 -11.76
CA CYS A 50 8.06 7.49 -12.68
C CYS A 50 7.18 6.25 -12.84
N LYS A 51 7.59 5.35 -13.73
CA LYS A 51 6.78 4.18 -14.05
C LYS A 51 6.76 3.21 -12.88
N GLY A 52 5.58 3.04 -12.29
CA GLY A 52 5.41 2.11 -11.18
C GLY A 52 5.66 2.69 -9.80
N SER A 53 5.82 4.02 -9.67
CA SER A 53 5.97 4.68 -8.37
C SER A 53 4.67 5.07 -7.69
N MET A 54 3.53 4.55 -8.17
CA MET A 54 2.23 4.76 -7.55
C MET A 54 1.50 3.46 -7.22
N LEU A 55 1.07 3.38 -5.97
CA LEU A 55 0.14 2.39 -5.43
C LEU A 55 -1.29 2.96 -5.48
N VAL A 56 -2.26 2.09 -5.78
CA VAL A 56 -3.69 2.39 -5.59
C VAL A 56 -4.16 1.58 -4.39
N VAL A 57 -4.79 2.22 -3.41
CA VAL A 57 -5.38 1.53 -2.24
C VAL A 57 -6.88 1.66 -2.30
N ASP A 58 -7.55 0.53 -2.48
CA ASP A 58 -8.92 0.44 -2.96
C ASP A 58 -9.17 1.24 -4.25
N ALA A 59 -10.17 0.83 -5.00
CA ALA A 59 -10.45 1.39 -6.32
C ALA A 59 -11.92 1.26 -6.66
N GLY A 60 -12.80 1.62 -5.71
CA GLY A 60 -14.20 1.83 -5.98
C GLY A 60 -14.38 2.90 -7.05
N THR A 61 -13.71 4.03 -6.87
CA THR A 61 -13.56 5.06 -7.90
C THR A 61 -12.08 5.17 -8.28
N HIS A 62 -11.79 5.30 -9.58
CA HIS A 62 -10.41 5.42 -10.04
C HIS A 62 -10.29 6.33 -11.27
N LEU A 63 -10.40 5.79 -12.49
CA LEU A 63 -10.13 6.56 -13.72
C LEU A 63 -11.09 7.75 -13.90
N ALA A 64 -12.36 7.61 -13.50
CA ALA A 64 -13.33 8.71 -13.56
C ALA A 64 -12.93 9.86 -12.63
N ALA A 65 -12.52 9.56 -11.39
CA ALA A 65 -12.02 10.54 -10.44
C ALA A 65 -10.73 11.21 -10.94
N LEU A 66 -9.77 10.42 -11.46
CA LEU A 66 -8.55 10.95 -12.09
C LEU A 66 -8.87 11.95 -13.20
N ILE A 67 -9.81 11.63 -14.10
CA ILE A 67 -10.23 12.52 -15.18
C ILE A 67 -10.77 13.83 -14.59
N ARG A 68 -11.70 13.78 -13.63
CA ARG A 68 -12.29 14.98 -13.02
C ARG A 68 -11.25 15.85 -12.34
N LEU A 69 -10.36 15.25 -11.55
CA LEU A 69 -9.30 15.99 -10.86
C LEU A 69 -8.36 16.66 -11.87
N LEU A 70 -7.96 15.97 -12.93
CA LEU A 70 -7.14 16.57 -13.98
C LEU A 70 -7.89 17.66 -14.76
N GLU A 71 -9.18 17.49 -15.07
CA GLU A 71 -10.02 18.54 -15.68
C GLU A 71 -10.06 19.80 -14.80
N GLN A 72 -10.22 19.66 -13.49
CA GLN A 72 -10.21 20.78 -12.55
C GLN A 72 -8.86 21.51 -12.48
N ASN A 73 -7.75 20.76 -12.46
CA ASN A 73 -6.41 21.33 -12.35
C ASN A 73 -5.90 21.92 -13.68
N LEU A 74 -6.13 21.24 -14.81
CA LEU A 74 -5.70 21.71 -16.13
C LEU A 74 -6.51 22.90 -16.65
N SER A 75 -7.71 23.12 -16.13
CA SER A 75 -8.52 24.31 -16.44
C SER A 75 -8.00 25.59 -15.77
N GLN A 76 -7.02 25.50 -14.87
CA GLN A 76 -6.45 26.64 -14.14
C GLN A 76 -5.07 27.01 -14.70
N PRO A 77 -4.94 28.07 -15.54
CA PRO A 77 -3.70 28.39 -16.23
C PRO A 77 -2.54 28.74 -15.28
N ASP A 78 -2.83 29.26 -14.09
CA ASP A 78 -1.82 29.59 -13.06
C ASP A 78 -1.15 28.36 -12.45
N LEU A 79 -1.67 27.16 -12.72
CA LEU A 79 -1.14 25.89 -12.22
C LEU A 79 -0.20 25.19 -13.20
N LEU A 80 0.03 25.78 -14.39
CA LEU A 80 0.71 25.10 -15.49
C LEU A 80 2.05 25.76 -15.81
N VAL A 81 3.12 24.97 -15.81
CA VAL A 81 4.39 25.35 -16.45
C VAL A 81 4.56 24.50 -17.70
N LYS A 82 4.65 25.16 -18.85
CA LYS A 82 4.97 24.50 -20.13
C LYS A 82 6.49 24.40 -20.23
N SER A 83 7.02 23.19 -20.28
CA SER A 83 8.43 23.00 -20.59
C SER A 83 8.64 22.95 -22.10
N ALA A 84 9.69 23.63 -22.57
CA ALA A 84 10.16 23.45 -23.95
C ALA A 84 10.65 22.01 -24.12
N PRO A 85 10.48 21.40 -25.29
CA PRO A 85 10.95 20.04 -25.52
C PRO A 85 12.45 19.93 -25.22
N LYS A 86 12.84 18.95 -24.39
CA LYS A 86 14.25 18.58 -24.20
C LYS A 86 14.77 18.02 -25.52
N TYR A 87 15.43 18.85 -26.32
CA TYR A 87 16.25 18.37 -27.43
C TYR A 87 17.39 17.55 -26.83
N ALA A 88 17.57 16.32 -27.32
CA ALA A 88 18.74 15.52 -26.97
C ALA A 88 20.00 16.32 -27.29
N GLU A 89 20.88 16.51 -26.31
CA GLU A 89 22.16 17.17 -26.50
C GLU A 89 22.97 16.48 -27.60
N ASN A 90 23.62 17.33 -28.41
CA ASN A 90 24.35 16.97 -29.61
C ASN A 90 25.33 15.80 -29.41
N VAL A 91 25.11 14.71 -30.15
CA VAL A 91 26.19 13.77 -30.49
C VAL A 91 27.17 14.50 -31.41
N PRO A 92 28.47 14.62 -31.08
CA PRO A 92 29.43 15.29 -31.95
C PRO A 92 29.65 14.49 -33.24
N PRO A 93 29.92 15.16 -34.38
CA PRO A 93 30.07 14.46 -35.65
C PRO A 93 31.35 13.60 -35.65
N ALA A 94 31.19 12.33 -36.02
CA ALA A 94 32.30 11.42 -36.19
C ALA A 94 33.27 11.94 -37.26
N HIS A 95 34.54 12.08 -36.87
CA HIS A 95 35.63 12.46 -37.75
C HIS A 95 35.80 11.45 -38.89
N SER A 96 35.72 11.97 -40.11
CA SER A 96 36.21 11.35 -41.33
C SER A 96 37.73 11.28 -41.31
N GLN A 97 38.30 10.08 -41.19
CA GLN A 97 39.62 9.73 -41.74
C GLN A 97 39.62 8.25 -42.15
N ASN A 98 39.53 8.00 -43.46
CA ASN A 98 40.52 7.21 -44.18
C ASN A 98 40.11 7.08 -45.66
N ALA A 99 40.71 7.94 -46.48
CA ALA A 99 40.88 7.68 -47.89
C ALA A 99 42.12 6.81 -48.08
N SER A 100 41.97 5.67 -48.77
CA SER A 100 42.88 5.17 -49.83
C SER A 100 42.69 3.67 -50.04
N ARG A 101 42.20 3.25 -51.23
CA ARG A 101 42.94 2.39 -52.18
C ARG A 101 42.15 2.14 -53.48
N LEU A 102 42.60 2.83 -54.52
CA LEU A 102 42.81 2.45 -55.93
C LEU A 102 42.01 1.31 -56.59
N GLN A 103 41.39 1.71 -57.72
CA GLN A 103 41.48 1.13 -59.08
C GLN A 103 40.76 -0.22 -59.33
N SER A 104 40.16 -0.53 -60.47
CA SER A 104 39.92 0.12 -61.78
C SER A 104 39.12 -0.88 -62.64
N ILE A 105 38.60 -0.41 -63.77
CA ILE A 105 38.21 -1.13 -65.00
C ILE A 105 36.69 -1.13 -65.27
N ALA A 106 36.39 -0.59 -66.45
CA ALA A 106 35.09 -0.37 -67.05
C ALA A 106 34.78 -1.51 -68.07
N PRO A 107 33.85 -1.35 -69.05
CA PRO A 107 32.65 -2.17 -69.19
C PRO A 107 32.69 -3.06 -70.45
N GLU A 108 31.69 -3.93 -70.67
CA GLU A 108 31.03 -4.09 -71.98
C GLU A 108 29.95 -5.19 -72.03
N THR A 109 29.11 -5.00 -73.05
CA THR A 109 27.87 -5.61 -73.52
C THR A 109 27.95 -7.04 -74.07
N LEU A 110 26.83 -7.79 -74.17
CA LEU A 110 26.28 -8.38 -75.42
C LEU A 110 25.18 -9.47 -75.23
N SER A 111 24.12 -9.33 -76.04
CA SER A 111 23.41 -10.38 -76.83
C SER A 111 22.29 -11.28 -76.26
N SER A 112 21.15 -11.25 -76.98
CA SER A 112 20.01 -12.20 -77.09
C SER A 112 20.38 -13.40 -78.03
N PRO A 113 19.48 -14.33 -78.56
CA PRO A 113 18.00 -14.45 -78.50
C PRO A 113 17.35 -15.90 -78.59
N GLN A 114 16.00 -15.96 -78.70
CA GLN A 114 15.08 -16.97 -79.34
C GLN A 114 14.83 -18.36 -78.63
N LEU A 115 13.67 -19.07 -78.68
CA LEU A 115 12.59 -19.31 -79.67
C LEU A 115 11.28 -19.90 -79.01
N SER A 116 10.18 -19.92 -79.77
CA SER A 116 8.72 -20.21 -79.54
C SER A 116 8.25 -21.72 -79.56
N PRO A 117 6.96 -22.11 -79.83
CA PRO A 117 5.65 -21.98 -79.10
C PRO A 117 4.81 -23.31 -78.99
N ARG A 118 3.68 -23.36 -78.23
CA ARG A 118 2.41 -24.09 -78.56
C ARG A 118 1.30 -24.02 -77.47
N MET A 119 0.04 -23.97 -77.93
CA MET A 119 -1.29 -23.92 -77.25
C MET A 119 -2.01 -25.32 -77.31
N PRO A 120 -3.29 -25.57 -76.89
CA PRO A 120 -4.31 -24.82 -76.11
C PRO A 120 -5.12 -25.67 -75.05
N THR A 121 -6.18 -25.03 -74.48
CA THR A 121 -7.39 -25.53 -73.76
C THR A 121 -7.30 -25.45 -72.22
N ARG A 122 -8.31 -25.02 -71.43
CA ARG A 122 -9.77 -24.90 -71.59
C ARG A 122 -10.32 -23.81 -70.64
N VAL A 123 -11.46 -23.24 -71.02
CA VAL A 123 -12.26 -22.18 -70.39
C VAL A 123 -12.66 -22.45 -68.93
N ASN A 124 -12.54 -21.44 -68.06
CA ASN A 124 -13.56 -21.05 -67.08
C ASN A 124 -13.29 -19.65 -66.49
N THR A 125 -14.36 -18.86 -66.41
CA THR A 125 -14.46 -17.45 -66.02
C THR A 125 -13.94 -17.15 -64.60
N PRO A 126 -13.15 -16.08 -64.36
CA PRO A 126 -12.73 -15.70 -63.01
C PRO A 126 -13.68 -14.68 -62.34
N ARG A 127 -14.11 -15.00 -61.12
CA ARG A 127 -14.54 -14.04 -60.09
C ARG A 127 -13.38 -13.08 -59.76
N PRO A 128 -13.64 -11.80 -59.45
CA PRO A 128 -12.58 -10.85 -59.13
C PRO A 128 -11.96 -11.20 -57.76
N ARG A 129 -10.71 -11.65 -57.77
CA ARG A 129 -9.87 -11.69 -56.58
C ARG A 129 -9.43 -10.27 -56.25
N ARG A 130 -9.86 -9.78 -55.09
CA ARG A 130 -9.33 -8.59 -54.42
C ARG A 130 -7.80 -8.66 -54.42
N SER A 131 -7.20 -7.64 -55.01
CA SER A 131 -5.81 -7.26 -54.84
C SER A 131 -5.49 -7.14 -53.34
N ALA A 132 -4.40 -7.78 -52.92
CA ALA A 132 -3.73 -7.45 -51.68
C ALA A 132 -3.41 -5.94 -51.68
N PRO A 133 -3.81 -5.17 -50.66
CA PRO A 133 -3.24 -3.85 -50.45
C PRO A 133 -1.84 -4.07 -49.89
N GLY A 134 -0.86 -3.41 -50.53
CA GLY A 134 0.52 -3.40 -50.09
C GLY A 134 0.65 -3.00 -48.63
N SER A 135 1.68 -3.56 -48.00
CA SER A 135 2.22 -3.14 -46.71
C SER A 135 2.43 -1.62 -46.71
N LEU A 136 1.43 -0.88 -46.23
CA LEU A 136 1.62 0.45 -45.69
C LEU A 136 2.17 0.25 -44.27
N SER A 137 3.46 -0.06 -44.20
CA SER A 137 4.25 0.28 -43.02
C SER A 137 4.34 1.81 -43.00
N ALA A 138 3.26 2.43 -42.54
CA ALA A 138 3.33 3.79 -42.05
C ALA A 138 4.21 3.73 -40.81
N LYS A 139 5.48 4.12 -40.96
CA LYS A 139 6.29 4.60 -39.84
C LYS A 139 5.39 5.50 -39.00
N PRO A 140 5.29 5.31 -37.67
CA PRO A 140 4.60 6.28 -36.84
C PRO A 140 5.24 7.65 -37.10
N PRO A 141 4.44 8.72 -37.20
CA PRO A 141 4.97 10.06 -37.42
C PRO A 141 6.04 10.33 -36.37
N GLY A 142 7.16 10.92 -36.82
CA GLY A 142 8.29 11.25 -35.95
C GLY A 142 7.80 11.97 -34.70
N LEU A 143 8.38 11.57 -33.57
CA LEU A 143 8.18 12.13 -32.24
C LEU A 143 8.62 13.61 -32.24
N GLY A 144 7.78 14.48 -32.81
CA GLY A 144 7.76 15.88 -32.45
C GLY A 144 7.37 15.92 -30.98
N SER A 145 8.32 16.23 -30.12
CA SER A 145 8.12 16.38 -28.68
C SER A 145 7.18 17.56 -28.45
N GLU A 146 5.89 17.25 -28.41
CA GLU A 146 4.83 18.15 -27.96
C GLU A 146 5.19 18.74 -26.58
N PRO A 147 4.81 19.99 -26.29
CA PRO A 147 5.12 20.64 -25.02
C PRO A 147 4.52 19.85 -23.86
N ARG A 148 5.37 19.47 -22.89
CA ARG A 148 4.91 18.81 -21.66
C ARG A 148 4.38 19.86 -20.71
N ILE A 149 3.25 19.54 -20.08
CA ILE A 149 2.62 20.40 -19.08
C ILE A 149 2.99 19.85 -17.72
N THR A 150 3.68 20.64 -16.90
CA THR A 150 3.93 20.29 -15.50
C THR A 150 2.95 21.01 -14.60
N LEU A 151 2.26 20.26 -13.74
CA LEU A 151 1.42 20.83 -12.70
C LEU A 151 2.31 21.37 -11.58
N VAL A 152 2.17 22.64 -11.20
CA VAL A 152 2.99 23.23 -10.11
C VAL A 152 2.30 23.25 -8.75
N LYS A 153 0.98 23.03 -8.70
CA LYS A 153 0.21 22.88 -7.45
C LYS A 153 -0.86 21.81 -7.62
N GLY A 154 -1.56 21.53 -6.52
CA GLY A 154 -2.62 20.53 -6.46
C GLY A 154 -2.07 19.13 -6.18
N PRO A 155 -2.94 18.11 -6.20
CA PRO A 155 -2.58 16.75 -5.82
C PRO A 155 -1.49 16.12 -6.69
N PHE A 156 -1.37 16.57 -7.94
CA PHE A 156 -0.38 16.06 -8.90
C PHE A 156 0.77 17.04 -9.14
N ALA A 157 1.08 17.90 -8.15
CA ALA A 157 2.20 18.83 -8.26
C ALA A 157 3.53 18.10 -8.59
N GLY A 158 4.30 18.68 -9.52
CA GLY A 158 5.54 18.11 -10.06
C GLY A 158 5.33 17.05 -11.15
N LEU A 159 4.11 16.59 -11.42
CA LEU A 159 3.85 15.59 -12.45
C LEU A 159 3.94 16.22 -13.85
N GLU A 160 4.81 15.67 -14.70
CA GLU A 160 4.85 15.98 -16.13
C GLU A 160 3.75 15.22 -16.87
N LEU A 161 2.84 15.96 -17.49
CA LEU A 161 1.73 15.44 -18.27
C LEU A 161 2.07 15.50 -19.78
N PRO A 162 2.13 14.35 -20.47
CA PRO A 162 2.56 14.31 -21.87
C PRO A 162 1.46 14.62 -22.88
N TYR A 163 0.21 14.77 -22.45
CA TYR A 163 -0.94 15.02 -23.33
C TYR A 163 -1.67 16.31 -22.96
N GLU A 164 -2.40 16.89 -23.91
CA GLU A 164 -3.23 18.08 -23.66
C GLU A 164 -4.51 17.73 -22.89
N SER A 165 -5.14 16.59 -23.19
CA SER A 165 -6.44 16.24 -22.62
C SER A 165 -6.32 15.51 -21.28
N SER A 166 -7.19 15.86 -20.34
CA SER A 166 -7.30 15.20 -19.03
C SER A 166 -7.55 13.69 -19.14
N ARG A 167 -8.32 13.25 -20.14
CA ARG A 167 -8.59 11.81 -20.38
C ARG A 167 -7.34 11.04 -20.77
N ALA A 168 -6.54 11.59 -21.69
CA ALA A 168 -5.28 10.96 -22.09
C ALA A 168 -4.27 10.95 -20.95
N ASN A 169 -4.20 12.01 -20.15
CA ASN A 169 -3.34 12.08 -18.97
C ASN A 169 -3.79 11.15 -17.85
N ALA A 170 -5.09 11.01 -17.60
CA ALA A 170 -5.60 10.03 -16.64
C ALA A 170 -5.23 8.60 -17.08
N ALA A 171 -5.40 8.29 -18.37
CA ALA A 171 -4.97 7.02 -18.93
C ALA A 171 -3.45 6.83 -18.82
N HIS A 172 -2.64 7.88 -18.99
CA HIS A 172 -1.19 7.84 -18.78
C HIS A 172 -0.84 7.46 -17.34
N ILE A 173 -1.44 8.13 -16.35
CA ILE A 173 -1.23 7.83 -14.93
C ILE A 173 -1.59 6.36 -14.65
N THR A 174 -2.78 5.92 -15.05
CA THR A 174 -3.22 4.52 -14.84
C THR A 174 -2.34 3.50 -15.57
N ARG A 175 -1.89 3.79 -16.79
CA ARG A 175 -1.18 2.81 -17.63
C ARG A 175 0.31 2.74 -17.37
N GLU A 176 0.96 3.88 -17.11
CA GLU A 176 2.41 4.00 -17.00
C GLU A 176 2.87 4.15 -15.55
N ILE A 177 2.15 4.91 -14.72
CA ILE A 177 2.61 5.30 -13.38
C ILE A 177 2.09 4.34 -12.30
N VAL A 178 0.82 3.97 -12.37
CA VAL A 178 0.22 3.00 -11.43
C VAL A 178 0.84 1.61 -11.63
N SER A 179 1.38 1.05 -10.55
CA SER A 179 1.99 -0.27 -10.50
C SER A 179 1.02 -1.35 -10.05
N THR A 180 0.37 -1.11 -8.91
CA THR A 180 -0.32 -2.13 -8.11
C THR A 180 -1.62 -1.54 -7.58
N TYR A 181 -2.67 -2.37 -7.55
CA TYR A 181 -3.92 -2.12 -6.86
C TYR A 181 -3.95 -2.99 -5.61
N LEU A 182 -3.96 -2.38 -4.45
CA LEU A 182 -4.04 -3.02 -3.14
C LEU A 182 -5.48 -2.91 -2.65
N ILE A 183 -6.20 -4.03 -2.65
CA ILE A 183 -7.63 -4.07 -2.33
C ILE A 183 -7.83 -4.68 -0.95
N THR A 184 -8.56 -3.97 -0.09
CA THR A 184 -8.83 -4.36 1.29
C THR A 184 -9.77 -5.56 1.33
N HIS A 185 -10.88 -5.49 0.60
CA HIS A 185 -11.88 -6.54 0.50
C HIS A 185 -12.73 -6.38 -0.79
N PRO A 186 -13.44 -7.42 -1.24
CA PRO A 186 -14.04 -7.45 -2.56
C PRO A 186 -15.48 -6.91 -2.61
N HIS A 187 -15.87 -5.97 -1.74
CA HIS A 187 -17.13 -5.24 -1.90
C HIS A 187 -17.04 -4.28 -3.11
N LEU A 188 -18.18 -4.05 -3.77
CA LEU A 188 -18.23 -3.34 -5.05
C LEU A 188 -17.75 -1.89 -4.96
N ASP A 189 -18.05 -1.21 -3.86
CA ASP A 189 -17.60 0.13 -3.53
C ASP A 189 -16.09 0.22 -3.24
N HIS A 190 -15.37 -0.90 -3.15
CA HIS A 190 -13.91 -0.93 -3.03
C HIS A 190 -13.20 -1.37 -4.31
N MET A 191 -13.92 -1.93 -5.29
CA MET A 191 -13.28 -2.53 -6.48
C MET A 191 -13.93 -2.22 -7.83
N SER A 192 -15.14 -1.66 -7.88
CA SER A 192 -15.89 -1.48 -9.13
C SER A 192 -15.15 -0.65 -10.18
N GLY A 193 -14.56 0.48 -9.77
CA GLY A 193 -13.71 1.31 -10.60
C GLY A 193 -12.55 0.54 -11.20
N PHE A 194 -11.80 -0.21 -10.39
CA PHE A 194 -10.73 -1.09 -10.86
C PHE A 194 -11.22 -2.09 -11.90
N VAL A 195 -12.28 -2.85 -11.61
CA VAL A 195 -12.83 -3.87 -12.51
C VAL A 195 -13.20 -3.25 -13.85
N ILE A 196 -13.96 -2.16 -13.86
CA ILE A 196 -14.36 -1.46 -15.10
C ILE A 196 -13.13 -0.93 -15.85
N ASN A 197 -12.14 -0.37 -15.12
CA ASN A 197 -10.96 0.25 -15.70
C ASN A 197 -9.98 -0.75 -16.30
N THR A 198 -10.08 -2.04 -15.96
CA THR A 198 -9.26 -3.10 -16.59
C THR A 198 -9.45 -3.18 -18.12
N ALA A 199 -10.59 -2.71 -18.67
CA ALA A 199 -10.78 -2.55 -20.11
C ALA A 199 -9.73 -1.63 -20.77
N SER A 200 -9.14 -0.73 -19.98
CA SER A 200 -8.06 0.18 -20.40
C SER A 200 -6.66 -0.38 -20.17
N PHE A 201 -6.51 -1.61 -19.67
CA PHE A 201 -5.21 -2.21 -19.36
C PHE A 201 -4.48 -2.81 -20.57
N HIS A 202 -5.10 -2.76 -21.75
CA HIS A 202 -4.35 -2.95 -22.98
C HIS A 202 -3.25 -1.86 -23.08
N ASN A 203 -2.04 -2.26 -23.47
CA ASN A 203 -0.87 -1.37 -23.58
C ASN A 203 -0.45 -0.70 -22.27
N THR A 204 -0.64 -1.34 -21.12
CA THR A 204 0.05 -0.92 -19.90
C THR A 204 1.54 -1.26 -20.02
N TYR A 205 2.42 -0.50 -19.34
CA TYR A 205 3.87 -0.75 -19.41
C TYR A 205 4.25 -2.16 -18.92
N ARG A 206 3.43 -2.74 -18.05
CA ARG A 206 3.47 -4.13 -17.57
C ARG A 206 2.06 -4.58 -17.16
N PRO A 207 1.80 -5.89 -17.05
CA PRO A 207 0.58 -6.39 -16.40
C PRO A 207 0.41 -5.77 -15.01
N LYS A 208 -0.81 -5.31 -14.69
CA LYS A 208 -1.07 -4.69 -13.39
C LYS A 208 -1.11 -5.75 -12.30
N ARG A 209 -0.65 -5.41 -11.10
CA ARG A 209 -0.79 -6.30 -9.94
C ARG A 209 -2.09 -5.99 -9.21
N LEU A 210 -2.86 -7.03 -8.88
CA LEU A 210 -3.91 -6.97 -7.88
C LEU A 210 -3.40 -7.66 -6.61
N ALA A 211 -3.20 -6.88 -5.56
CA ALA A 211 -2.72 -7.35 -4.26
C ALA A 211 -3.84 -7.32 -3.22
N GLY A 212 -3.86 -8.31 -2.35
CA GLY A 212 -4.82 -8.41 -1.25
C GLY A 212 -4.62 -9.71 -0.47
N LEU A 213 -5.37 -9.88 0.62
CA LEU A 213 -5.38 -11.15 1.35
C LEU A 213 -5.92 -12.28 0.45
N PRO A 214 -5.59 -13.56 0.76
CA PRO A 214 -5.99 -14.69 -0.07
C PRO A 214 -7.50 -14.79 -0.26
N SER A 215 -8.30 -14.45 0.76
CA SER A 215 -9.76 -14.39 0.69
C SER A 215 -10.25 -13.39 -0.35
N THR A 216 -9.67 -12.18 -0.38
CA THR A 216 -9.97 -11.14 -1.37
C THR A 216 -9.63 -11.62 -2.77
N ILE A 217 -8.43 -12.15 -2.99
CA ILE A 217 -8.01 -12.65 -4.31
C ILE A 217 -8.92 -13.79 -4.79
N GLU A 218 -9.28 -14.72 -3.91
CA GLU A 218 -10.15 -15.84 -4.26
C GLU A 218 -11.55 -15.38 -4.66
N ALA A 219 -12.08 -14.32 -4.02
CA ALA A 219 -13.35 -13.72 -4.40
C ALA A 219 -13.29 -13.08 -5.80
N PHE A 220 -12.19 -12.38 -6.15
CA PHE A 220 -12.00 -11.86 -7.50
C PHE A 220 -11.99 -12.97 -8.55
N LYS A 221 -11.26 -14.05 -8.29
CA LYS A 221 -11.18 -15.20 -9.20
C LYS A 221 -12.55 -15.85 -9.40
N THR A 222 -13.24 -16.15 -8.29
CA THR A 222 -14.48 -16.93 -8.33
C THR A 222 -15.65 -16.10 -8.85
N HIS A 223 -15.73 -14.83 -8.47
CA HIS A 223 -16.96 -14.04 -8.62
C HIS A 223 -16.86 -12.90 -9.62
N ILE A 224 -15.65 -12.44 -9.99
CA ILE A 224 -15.47 -11.26 -10.85
C ILE A 224 -14.83 -11.64 -12.18
N PHE A 225 -13.57 -12.09 -12.17
CA PHE A 225 -12.81 -12.45 -13.37
C PHE A 225 -13.10 -13.90 -13.80
N ASN A 226 -14.37 -14.19 -14.05
CA ASN A 226 -14.91 -15.55 -14.24
C ASN A 226 -15.63 -15.76 -15.58
N ASP A 227 -15.43 -14.84 -16.54
CA ASP A 227 -16.09 -14.82 -17.86
C ASP A 227 -17.61 -14.68 -17.84
N VAL A 228 -18.21 -14.44 -16.66
CA VAL A 228 -19.64 -14.18 -16.49
C VAL A 228 -19.88 -12.73 -16.10
N ILE A 229 -19.29 -12.28 -14.99
CA ILE A 229 -19.41 -10.89 -14.53
C ILE A 229 -18.43 -10.01 -15.30
N TRP A 230 -17.18 -10.45 -15.41
CA TRP A 230 -16.14 -9.80 -16.19
C TRP A 230 -15.25 -10.84 -16.86
N PRO A 231 -14.67 -10.56 -18.05
CA PRO A 231 -13.71 -11.47 -18.67
C PRO A 231 -12.57 -11.83 -17.73
N ASN A 232 -12.06 -13.06 -17.77
CA ASN A 232 -10.88 -13.43 -17.00
C ASN A 232 -9.64 -12.74 -17.59
N LEU A 233 -9.34 -11.54 -17.08
CA LEU A 233 -8.18 -10.75 -17.49
C LEU A 233 -6.90 -11.10 -16.72
N SER A 234 -6.98 -12.03 -15.77
CA SER A 234 -5.83 -12.46 -14.98
C SER A 234 -4.89 -13.39 -15.76
N ASP A 235 -3.73 -13.71 -15.20
CA ASP A 235 -2.79 -14.71 -15.70
C ASP A 235 -3.02 -16.11 -15.13
N GLU A 236 -4.04 -16.28 -14.29
CA GLU A 236 -4.46 -17.57 -13.74
C GLU A 236 -5.68 -18.13 -14.47
N GLU A 237 -5.87 -19.45 -14.39
CA GLU A 237 -7.09 -20.14 -14.83
C GLU A 237 -7.47 -19.88 -16.30
N GLY A 238 -6.46 -19.74 -17.16
CA GLY A 238 -6.64 -19.55 -18.60
C GLY A 238 -6.99 -18.11 -19.00
N GLY A 239 -6.78 -17.13 -18.12
CA GLY A 239 -7.05 -15.73 -18.40
C GLY A 239 -6.08 -15.07 -19.39
N VAL A 240 -6.39 -13.82 -19.76
CA VAL A 240 -5.71 -13.05 -20.82
C VAL A 240 -4.30 -12.56 -20.39
N GLY A 241 -4.00 -12.49 -19.09
CA GLY A 241 -2.70 -12.08 -18.56
C GLY A 241 -2.45 -10.57 -18.53
N LEU A 242 -3.51 -9.76 -18.47
CA LEU A 242 -3.40 -8.31 -18.26
C LEU A 242 -3.24 -7.94 -16.78
N LEU A 243 -3.59 -8.86 -15.89
CA LEU A 243 -3.52 -8.73 -14.44
C LEU A 243 -2.80 -9.94 -13.83
N THR A 244 -1.96 -9.70 -12.82
CA THR A 244 -1.34 -10.74 -12.00
C THR A 244 -1.79 -10.60 -10.56
N TYR A 245 -2.14 -11.70 -9.89
CA TYR A 245 -2.50 -11.68 -8.47
C TYR A 245 -1.27 -11.73 -7.57
N MET A 246 -1.29 -10.93 -6.50
CA MET A 246 -0.30 -10.95 -5.43
C MET A 246 -1.02 -11.22 -4.10
N ARG A 247 -0.88 -12.44 -3.60
CA ARG A 247 -1.51 -12.86 -2.33
C ARG A 247 -0.63 -12.43 -1.17
N LEU A 248 -1.15 -11.56 -0.31
CA LEU A 248 -0.44 -11.06 0.86
C LEU A 248 -0.58 -12.05 2.03
N ALA A 249 0.45 -12.13 2.87
CA ALA A 249 0.42 -12.88 4.11
C ALA A 249 -0.10 -12.00 5.25
N GLU A 250 -0.79 -12.62 6.21
CA GLU A 250 -1.22 -11.92 7.41
C GLU A 250 -0.08 -11.83 8.44
N GLY A 251 0.09 -10.64 9.03
CA GLY A 251 1.01 -10.39 10.13
C GLY A 251 2.48 -10.31 9.73
N VAL A 252 3.36 -10.40 10.73
CA VAL A 252 4.81 -10.33 10.55
C VAL A 252 5.34 -11.68 10.10
N ASN A 253 5.65 -11.81 8.81
CA ASN A 253 6.42 -12.95 8.35
C ASN A 253 7.91 -12.69 8.61
N VAL A 254 8.44 -13.29 9.67
CA VAL A 254 9.85 -13.15 10.12
C VAL A 254 10.85 -13.60 9.05
N ALA A 255 10.43 -14.40 8.07
CA ALA A 255 11.28 -14.80 6.95
C ALA A 255 11.41 -13.75 5.85
N ILE A 256 10.73 -12.60 5.97
CA ILE A 256 10.68 -11.54 4.95
C ILE A 256 11.22 -10.24 5.55
N GLY A 257 12.21 -9.63 4.88
CA GLY A 257 12.82 -8.37 5.30
C GLY A 257 13.90 -8.53 6.37
N GLU A 258 14.65 -7.45 6.64
CA GLU A 258 15.67 -7.37 7.69
C GLU A 258 15.51 -6.08 8.51
N GLY A 259 15.90 -6.12 9.78
CA GLY A 259 15.84 -4.97 10.69
C GLY A 259 14.42 -4.37 10.80
N GLU A 260 14.32 -3.05 10.64
CA GLU A 260 13.05 -2.30 10.70
C GLU A 260 12.09 -2.57 9.53
N GLY A 261 12.57 -3.22 8.45
CA GLY A 261 11.75 -3.63 7.31
C GLY A 261 11.15 -5.03 7.43
N MET A 262 11.32 -5.72 8.57
CA MET A 262 10.84 -7.08 8.76
C MET A 262 9.31 -7.17 8.63
N GLY A 263 8.86 -8.15 7.83
CA GLY A 263 7.45 -8.39 7.52
C GLY A 263 6.86 -7.51 6.42
N TYR A 264 7.61 -6.54 5.88
CA TYR A 264 7.16 -5.74 4.73
C TYR A 264 7.54 -6.39 3.40
N ILE A 265 6.63 -6.35 2.45
CA ILE A 265 6.86 -6.81 1.07
C ILE A 265 6.80 -5.59 0.15
N GLU A 266 7.75 -5.48 -0.78
CA GLU A 266 7.74 -4.42 -1.79
C GLU A 266 6.46 -4.46 -2.65
N ILE A 267 5.66 -3.39 -2.58
CA ILE A 267 4.37 -3.30 -3.26
C ILE A 267 4.40 -2.41 -4.49
N CYS A 268 5.29 -1.43 -4.54
CA CYS A 268 5.66 -0.63 -5.72
C CYS A 268 6.96 0.13 -5.44
N GLU A 269 7.46 0.90 -6.42
CA GLU A 269 8.77 1.57 -6.29
C GLU A 269 8.80 2.51 -5.07
N GLY A 270 9.66 2.19 -4.10
CA GLY A 270 9.86 2.93 -2.86
C GLY A 270 8.84 2.69 -1.75
N LEU A 271 7.89 1.76 -1.94
CA LEU A 271 6.89 1.42 -0.92
C LEU A 271 6.87 -0.07 -0.59
N GLY A 272 6.88 -0.37 0.71
CA GLY A 272 6.58 -1.67 1.29
C GLY A 272 5.17 -1.73 1.88
N VAL A 273 4.60 -2.94 1.96
CA VAL A 273 3.31 -3.18 2.63
C VAL A 273 3.38 -4.34 3.62
N LYS A 274 2.67 -4.20 4.75
CA LYS A 274 2.34 -5.28 5.69
C LYS A 274 0.83 -5.30 5.94
N SER A 275 0.22 -6.47 6.00
CA SER A 275 -1.24 -6.64 6.08
C SER A 275 -1.70 -7.41 7.30
N TRP A 276 -2.85 -7.00 7.85
CA TRP A 276 -3.58 -7.70 8.90
C TRP A 276 -5.02 -7.94 8.46
N SER A 277 -5.63 -9.07 8.85
CA SER A 277 -7.07 -9.24 8.68
C SER A 277 -7.83 -8.48 9.78
N VAL A 278 -8.97 -7.90 9.40
CA VAL A 278 -9.91 -7.25 10.32
C VAL A 278 -11.32 -7.74 10.02
N SER A 279 -12.22 -7.59 10.99
CA SER A 279 -13.60 -8.04 10.87
C SER A 279 -14.49 -6.94 10.32
N HIS A 280 -15.38 -7.29 9.41
CA HIS A 280 -16.30 -6.37 8.74
C HIS A 280 -17.73 -6.96 8.74
N GLY A 281 -18.23 -7.27 9.93
CA GLY A 281 -19.59 -7.78 10.14
C GLY A 281 -19.71 -9.28 9.87
N HIS A 282 -20.94 -9.76 9.74
CA HIS A 282 -21.23 -11.18 9.57
C HIS A 282 -22.17 -11.47 8.40
N CYS A 283 -21.99 -12.65 7.82
CA CYS A 283 -22.75 -13.09 6.67
C CYS A 283 -24.26 -13.22 6.99
N MET A 284 -25.15 -12.65 6.15
CA MET A 284 -26.61 -12.73 6.35
C MET A 284 -27.15 -14.17 6.32
N LYS A 285 -26.43 -15.09 5.67
CA LYS A 285 -26.71 -16.53 5.67
C LYS A 285 -25.51 -17.25 6.29
N ARG A 286 -25.77 -18.23 7.18
CA ARG A 286 -24.73 -19.11 7.70
C ARG A 286 -24.19 -19.99 6.57
N HIS A 287 -22.91 -19.89 6.28
CA HIS A 287 -22.20 -20.79 5.39
C HIS A 287 -20.76 -20.96 5.89
N SER A 288 -20.19 -22.13 5.68
CA SER A 288 -18.77 -22.35 5.96
C SER A 288 -17.95 -21.64 4.89
N HIS A 289 -17.44 -20.46 5.20
CA HIS A 289 -16.32 -19.91 4.42
C HIS A 289 -15.05 -20.71 4.77
N ARG A 290 -14.28 -21.09 3.75
CA ARG A 290 -12.91 -21.57 3.91
C ARG A 290 -11.92 -20.40 4.11
N GLY A 291 -12.40 -19.28 4.65
CA GLY A 291 -11.62 -18.13 5.06
C GLY A 291 -11.51 -18.13 6.58
N SER A 292 -10.30 -17.93 7.09
CA SER A 292 -9.99 -17.81 8.51
C SER A 292 -10.09 -19.10 9.34
N ASN A 293 -9.39 -20.15 8.91
CA ASN A 293 -8.64 -20.93 9.91
C ASN A 293 -7.36 -20.14 10.20
N ALA A 294 -7.42 -19.26 11.20
CA ALA A 294 -6.21 -18.84 11.89
C ALA A 294 -5.61 -20.11 12.51
N GLY A 295 -4.75 -20.79 11.75
CA GLY A 295 -3.94 -21.87 12.29
C GLY A 295 -3.03 -21.24 13.32
N THR A 296 -3.34 -21.45 14.59
CA THR A 296 -2.39 -21.25 15.68
C THR A 296 -1.10 -21.95 15.29
N HIS A 297 0.03 -21.25 15.40
CA HIS A 297 1.38 -21.64 14.98
C HIS A 297 1.93 -22.95 15.63
N GLU A 298 1.09 -23.73 16.32
CA GLU A 298 1.44 -24.91 17.11
C GLU A 298 1.24 -26.24 16.37
N GLU A 299 0.34 -26.30 15.36
CA GLU A 299 0.01 -27.58 14.69
C GLU A 299 0.99 -27.99 13.57
N ALA A 300 1.82 -27.07 13.06
CA ALA A 300 2.76 -27.37 11.98
C ALA A 300 4.02 -28.13 12.45
N LEU A 301 4.31 -28.16 13.76
CA LEU A 301 5.52 -28.81 14.30
C LEU A 301 5.29 -30.27 14.73
N ALA A 302 4.04 -30.69 14.93
CA ALA A 302 3.72 -32.03 15.42
C ALA A 302 3.76 -33.13 14.33
N GLN A 303 3.75 -32.76 13.04
CA GLN A 303 3.75 -33.73 11.93
C GLN A 303 5.15 -34.15 11.45
N ALA A 304 6.23 -33.60 12.01
CA ALA A 304 7.60 -33.89 11.58
C ALA A 304 8.34 -34.94 12.42
N VAL A 305 7.75 -35.47 13.49
CA VAL A 305 8.42 -36.44 14.39
C VAL A 305 7.56 -37.69 14.59
N GLY A 306 7.64 -38.63 13.65
CA GLY A 306 6.89 -39.89 13.74
C GLY A 306 7.22 -40.93 12.69
N GLY A 307 8.48 -41.06 12.27
CA GLY A 307 8.93 -42.12 11.37
C GLY A 307 9.33 -43.39 12.14
N GLY A 308 8.52 -44.45 12.05
CA GLY A 308 8.85 -45.78 12.63
C GLY A 308 8.03 -46.90 11.99
N MET A 309 8.72 -47.92 11.50
CA MET A 309 8.28 -48.98 10.56
C MET A 309 7.42 -50.09 11.19
N SER A 310 6.47 -50.67 10.44
CA SER A 310 6.36 -52.12 10.12
C SER A 310 4.91 -52.62 9.86
N GLY A 311 4.69 -53.25 8.69
CA GLY A 311 4.09 -54.60 8.61
C GLY A 311 2.58 -54.81 8.45
N ASN A 312 2.20 -55.29 7.26
CA ASN A 312 1.04 -56.14 6.89
C ASN A 312 -0.37 -55.55 6.70
N ALA A 313 -0.81 -55.57 5.45
CA ALA A 313 -2.21 -55.63 5.00
C ALA A 313 -2.70 -57.11 4.94
N PRO A 314 -3.97 -57.44 4.56
CA PRO A 314 -5.11 -56.57 4.25
C PRO A 314 -6.43 -57.03 4.93
N ARG A 315 -7.35 -56.10 5.22
CA ARG A 315 -8.80 -56.42 5.27
C ARG A 315 -9.64 -55.26 4.74
N LYS A 316 -10.47 -55.60 3.75
CA LYS A 316 -11.54 -54.77 3.20
C LYS A 316 -12.62 -54.53 4.26
N SER A 317 -12.86 -53.27 4.60
CA SER A 317 -14.17 -52.78 5.03
C SER A 317 -14.22 -51.28 4.73
N LEU A 318 -15.01 -50.92 3.72
CA LEU A 318 -15.47 -49.56 3.49
C LEU A 318 -16.35 -49.18 4.69
N SER A 319 -15.77 -48.49 5.67
CA SER A 319 -16.52 -47.64 6.57
C SER A 319 -16.27 -46.20 6.13
N MET A 320 -17.28 -45.62 5.48
CA MET A 320 -17.54 -44.18 5.52
C MET A 320 -17.69 -43.79 6.99
N ALA A 321 -16.56 -43.59 7.67
CA ALA A 321 -16.54 -42.82 8.90
C ALA A 321 -16.64 -41.37 8.45
N SER A 322 -17.87 -40.90 8.39
CA SER A 322 -18.19 -39.49 8.52
C SER A 322 -17.39 -38.95 9.69
N ASP A 323 -16.40 -38.11 9.39
CA ASP A 323 -15.83 -37.16 10.35
C ASP A 323 -16.95 -36.19 10.74
N LEU A 324 -17.81 -36.69 11.64
CA LEU A 324 -18.62 -35.92 12.56
C LEU A 324 -17.71 -35.55 13.74
N SER A 325 -16.56 -34.94 13.46
CA SER A 325 -16.00 -34.02 14.43
C SER A 325 -16.93 -32.81 14.39
N SER A 326 -17.42 -32.41 15.56
CA SER A 326 -18.32 -31.28 15.71
C SER A 326 -17.76 -30.09 14.94
N ALA A 327 -18.32 -29.81 13.76
CA ALA A 327 -18.17 -28.52 13.10
C ALA A 327 -18.80 -27.53 14.06
N SER A 328 -17.95 -26.98 14.95
CA SER A 328 -18.32 -25.87 15.81
C SER A 328 -18.99 -24.86 14.89
N ASP A 329 -20.24 -24.52 15.24
CA ASP A 329 -21.15 -23.60 14.57
C ASP A 329 -20.53 -22.19 14.62
N LYS A 330 -19.36 -22.00 13.97
CA LYS A 330 -18.57 -20.78 14.04
C LYS A 330 -19.31 -19.72 13.23
N PRO A 331 -19.60 -18.55 13.82
CA PRO A 331 -20.24 -17.47 13.10
C PRO A 331 -19.37 -17.06 11.89
N CYS A 332 -20.01 -16.89 10.74
CA CYS A 332 -19.37 -16.42 9.50
C CYS A 332 -19.13 -14.92 9.63
N VAL A 333 -17.88 -14.54 9.90
CA VAL A 333 -17.42 -13.14 9.91
C VAL A 333 -16.87 -12.82 8.53
N TYR A 334 -17.19 -11.64 8.02
CA TYR A 334 -16.66 -11.16 6.75
C TYR A 334 -15.28 -10.55 6.99
N ASP A 335 -14.31 -10.94 6.17
CA ASP A 335 -12.92 -10.52 6.30
C ASP A 335 -12.66 -9.26 5.46
N SER A 336 -12.04 -8.27 6.09
CA SER A 336 -11.42 -7.11 5.46
C SER A 336 -9.93 -7.03 5.84
N SER A 337 -9.24 -5.98 5.42
CA SER A 337 -7.79 -5.83 5.63
C SER A 337 -7.43 -4.46 6.20
N ALA A 338 -6.38 -4.42 7.02
CA ALA A 338 -5.65 -3.21 7.36
C ALA A 338 -4.22 -3.29 6.82
N PHE A 339 -3.72 -2.20 6.23
CA PHE A 339 -2.43 -2.14 5.56
C PHE A 339 -1.52 -1.09 6.20
N PHE A 340 -0.38 -1.52 6.74
CA PHE A 340 0.75 -0.62 6.98
C PHE A 340 1.47 -0.42 5.66
N ILE A 341 1.63 0.84 5.24
CA ILE A 341 2.36 1.23 4.04
C ILE A 341 3.58 2.01 4.48
N ARG A 342 4.76 1.50 4.14
CA ARG A 342 6.06 2.02 4.56
C ARG A 342 6.78 2.66 3.39
N ASP A 343 7.34 3.84 3.61
CA ASP A 343 8.33 4.44 2.72
C ASP A 343 9.69 3.79 2.96
N ASP A 344 10.29 3.22 1.92
CA ASP A 344 11.53 2.44 2.09
C ASP A 344 12.76 3.31 2.39
N ALA A 345 12.74 4.57 1.95
CA ALA A 345 13.87 5.49 2.10
C ALA A 345 13.97 6.07 3.52
N THR A 346 12.83 6.38 4.14
CA THR A 346 12.75 7.05 5.45
C THR A 346 12.26 6.14 6.56
N GLY A 347 11.64 5.01 6.22
CA GLY A 347 10.99 4.12 7.18
C GLY A 347 9.67 4.62 7.73
N ARG A 348 9.20 5.82 7.37
CA ARG A 348 7.89 6.34 7.81
C ARG A 348 6.75 5.47 7.30
N GLU A 349 5.68 5.43 8.08
CA GLU A 349 4.52 4.61 7.80
C GLU A 349 3.21 5.39 7.89
N ILE A 350 2.23 4.92 7.12
CA ILE A 350 0.80 5.19 7.32
C ILE A 350 0.06 3.87 7.47
N LEU A 351 -1.09 3.90 8.14
CA LEU A 351 -1.97 2.73 8.30
C LEU A 351 -3.30 3.03 7.61
N ILE A 352 -3.73 2.18 6.68
CA ILE A 352 -5.01 2.30 5.98
C ILE A 352 -5.87 1.07 6.24
N PHE A 353 -7.04 1.28 6.82
CA PHE A 353 -8.07 0.25 6.98
C PHE A 353 -9.00 0.22 5.77
N GLY A 354 -9.45 -0.98 5.39
CA GLY A 354 -10.73 -1.15 4.71
C GLY A 354 -11.89 -1.00 5.69
N ASP A 355 -13.07 -1.44 5.27
CA ASP A 355 -14.23 -1.45 6.16
C ASP A 355 -13.96 -2.35 7.36
N VAL A 356 -14.42 -1.92 8.54
CA VAL A 356 -14.10 -2.55 9.81
C VAL A 356 -15.23 -2.35 10.82
N GLU A 357 -15.54 -3.40 11.56
CA GLU A 357 -16.47 -3.38 12.68
C GLU A 357 -15.71 -3.24 14.00
N PRO A 358 -16.31 -2.68 15.06
CA PRO A 358 -15.62 -2.54 16.33
C PRO A 358 -15.50 -3.88 17.04
N ASP A 359 -14.38 -4.09 17.75
CA ASP A 359 -14.11 -5.33 18.48
C ASP A 359 -15.16 -5.57 19.59
N THR A 360 -15.79 -4.51 20.08
CA THR A 360 -16.89 -4.58 21.07
C THR A 360 -18.18 -5.19 20.54
N LEU A 361 -18.39 -5.19 19.21
CA LEU A 361 -19.56 -5.78 18.56
C LEU A 361 -19.22 -7.02 17.74
N SER A 362 -17.97 -7.18 17.31
CA SER A 362 -17.56 -8.28 16.44
C SER A 362 -17.74 -9.65 17.09
N LEU A 363 -18.19 -10.61 16.28
CA LEU A 363 -18.17 -12.03 16.66
C LEU A 363 -16.76 -12.64 16.62
N HIS A 364 -15.82 -11.94 15.99
CA HIS A 364 -14.41 -12.33 15.93
C HIS A 364 -13.54 -11.06 15.99
N PRO A 365 -13.32 -10.48 17.18
CA PRO A 365 -12.56 -9.23 17.32
C PRO A 365 -11.12 -9.39 16.82
N ARG A 366 -10.65 -8.42 16.01
CA ARG A 366 -9.37 -8.44 15.29
C ARG A 366 -8.67 -7.08 15.17
N THR A 367 -9.20 -5.99 15.72
CA THR A 367 -8.50 -4.69 15.68
C THR A 367 -7.34 -4.64 16.69
N GLN A 368 -7.46 -5.33 17.82
CA GLN A 368 -6.42 -5.36 18.87
C GLN A 368 -5.02 -5.75 18.35
N GLN A 369 -4.90 -6.71 17.44
CA GLN A 369 -3.62 -7.12 16.86
C GLN A 369 -3.00 -6.00 16.00
N VAL A 370 -3.83 -5.24 15.28
CA VAL A 370 -3.39 -4.08 14.49
C VAL A 370 -2.89 -2.98 15.42
N TRP A 371 -3.61 -2.72 16.52
CA TRP A 371 -3.20 -1.74 17.53
C TRP A 371 -1.90 -2.12 18.24
N THR A 372 -1.68 -3.41 18.48
CA THR A 372 -0.43 -3.93 19.07
C THR A 372 0.77 -3.68 18.16
N ASP A 373 0.61 -3.80 16.84
CA ASP A 373 1.66 -3.50 15.85
C ASP A 373 1.83 -1.98 15.65
N ALA A 374 0.74 -1.19 15.73
CA ALA A 374 0.77 0.26 15.54
C ALA A 374 1.41 1.01 16.73
N ALA A 375 1.14 0.57 17.96
CA ALA A 375 1.53 1.29 19.17
C ALA A 375 3.02 1.65 19.27
N PRO A 376 3.98 0.72 19.09
CA PRO A 376 5.42 1.07 19.13
C PRO A 376 5.82 2.04 18.01
N LYS A 377 5.21 1.93 16.82
CA LYS A 377 5.49 2.83 15.70
C LYS A 377 4.97 4.25 15.95
N ILE A 378 3.87 4.40 16.67
CA ILE A 378 3.37 5.71 17.11
C ILE A 378 4.27 6.27 18.21
N ALA A 379 4.74 5.42 19.13
CA ALA A 379 5.63 5.83 20.20
C ALA A 379 6.98 6.37 19.69
N THR A 380 7.51 5.79 18.62
CA THR A 380 8.75 6.23 17.96
C THR A 380 8.55 7.33 16.93
N GLY A 381 7.30 7.69 16.60
CA GLY A 381 6.98 8.69 15.57
C GLY A 381 7.10 8.21 14.12
N ILE A 382 7.25 6.90 13.91
CA ILE A 382 7.28 6.26 12.59
C ILE A 382 5.91 6.29 11.92
N LEU A 383 4.83 6.02 12.68
CA LEU A 383 3.45 6.03 12.20
C LEU A 383 2.77 7.35 12.56
N SER A 384 2.55 8.21 11.56
CA SER A 384 2.01 9.57 11.74
C SER A 384 0.51 9.69 11.44
N ALA A 385 -0.05 8.79 10.63
CA ALA A 385 -1.46 8.84 10.23
C ALA A 385 -2.14 7.48 10.12
N ILE A 386 -3.42 7.43 10.52
CA ILE A 386 -4.31 6.28 10.37
C ILE A 386 -5.53 6.71 9.55
N PHE A 387 -5.76 6.04 8.43
CA PHE A 387 -6.97 6.15 7.63
C PHE A 387 -7.92 5.04 8.07
N ILE A 388 -9.05 5.41 8.65
CA ILE A 388 -10.03 4.45 9.17
C ILE A 388 -11.44 4.97 8.95
N GLU A 389 -12.37 4.05 8.70
CA GLU A 389 -13.74 4.42 8.46
C GLU A 389 -14.43 4.99 9.70
N CYS A 390 -15.37 5.90 9.45
CA CYS A 390 -16.44 6.19 10.39
C CYS A 390 -17.66 6.45 9.52
N SER A 391 -18.37 5.38 9.18
CA SER A 391 -19.41 5.43 8.15
C SER A 391 -20.62 6.25 8.56
N TYR A 392 -20.97 6.26 9.85
CA TYR A 392 -22.23 6.81 10.33
C TYR A 392 -22.06 7.69 11.56
N ALA A 393 -22.89 8.74 11.69
CA ALA A 393 -23.01 9.47 12.95
C ALA A 393 -23.61 8.60 14.07
N ASP A 394 -23.45 9.02 15.33
CA ASP A 394 -23.89 8.25 16.51
C ASP A 394 -25.39 7.94 16.56
N ALA A 395 -26.21 8.62 15.78
CA ALA A 395 -27.64 8.34 15.67
C ALA A 395 -27.93 6.96 15.03
N GLN A 396 -26.99 6.41 14.26
CA GLN A 396 -27.10 5.07 13.69
C GLN A 396 -26.96 4.03 14.79
N LYS A 397 -27.94 3.13 14.91
CA LYS A 397 -27.95 2.07 15.93
C LYS A 397 -27.06 0.89 15.54
N ASP A 398 -26.57 0.17 16.54
CA ASP A 398 -25.62 -0.93 16.37
C ASP A 398 -26.15 -2.04 15.44
N GLU A 399 -27.45 -2.36 15.53
CA GLU A 399 -28.05 -3.45 14.75
C GLU A 399 -28.11 -3.19 13.23
N ILE A 400 -27.89 -1.94 12.83
CA ILE A 400 -27.93 -1.48 11.44
C ILE A 400 -26.61 -0.83 11.01
N LEU A 401 -25.52 -1.08 11.75
CA LEU A 401 -24.19 -0.68 11.30
C LEU A 401 -23.67 -1.57 10.18
N PHE A 402 -24.07 -2.85 10.15
CA PHE A 402 -23.65 -3.82 9.13
C PHE A 402 -22.12 -3.91 8.96
N GLY A 403 -21.39 -3.97 10.08
CA GLY A 403 -19.94 -4.16 10.07
C GLY A 403 -19.12 -2.86 9.96
N HIS A 404 -19.70 -1.72 10.33
CA HIS A 404 -19.08 -0.40 10.21
C HIS A 404 -18.99 0.35 11.54
N LEU A 405 -18.24 1.45 11.56
CA LEU A 405 -18.03 2.29 12.74
C LEU A 405 -18.95 3.51 12.80
N ALA A 406 -19.18 3.97 14.02
CA ALA A 406 -19.71 5.29 14.35
C ALA A 406 -18.80 5.96 15.40
N PRO A 407 -18.92 7.28 15.69
CA PRO A 407 -17.97 7.97 16.55
C PRO A 407 -17.74 7.33 17.91
N ARG A 408 -18.78 6.81 18.57
CA ARG A 408 -18.62 6.06 19.84
C ARG A 408 -17.70 4.85 19.72
N HIS A 409 -17.73 4.17 18.58
CA HIS A 409 -16.97 2.96 18.32
C HIS A 409 -15.53 3.29 17.98
N LEU A 410 -15.32 4.21 17.05
CA LEU A 410 -13.97 4.65 16.68
C LEU A 410 -13.22 5.20 17.91
N ILE A 411 -13.89 5.96 18.77
CA ILE A 411 -13.25 6.46 20.00
C ILE A 411 -12.90 5.32 20.96
N SER A 412 -13.76 4.31 21.11
CA SER A 412 -13.44 3.14 21.94
C SER A 412 -12.22 2.38 21.41
N GLU A 413 -12.07 2.26 20.09
CA GLU A 413 -10.88 1.65 19.47
C GLU A 413 -9.62 2.51 19.70
N LEU A 414 -9.75 3.84 19.61
CA LEU A 414 -8.65 4.76 19.88
C LEU A 414 -8.27 4.81 21.37
N GLU A 415 -9.20 4.60 22.30
CA GLU A 415 -8.90 4.42 23.73
C GLU A 415 -8.09 3.14 23.96
N ALA A 416 -8.44 2.04 23.29
CA ALA A 416 -7.65 0.81 23.35
C ALA A 416 -6.23 1.02 22.78
N LEU A 417 -6.10 1.70 21.65
CA LEU A 417 -4.81 2.08 21.09
C LEU A 417 -4.01 3.00 22.03
N ALA A 418 -4.66 3.97 22.68
CA ALA A 418 -4.01 4.91 23.61
C ALA A 418 -3.36 4.20 24.80
N VAL A 419 -3.98 3.14 25.32
CA VAL A 419 -3.38 2.30 26.37
C VAL A 419 -2.08 1.68 25.86
N LEU A 420 -2.11 1.03 24.70
CA LEU A 420 -0.92 0.38 24.13
C LEU A 420 0.19 1.38 23.79
N VAL A 421 -0.15 2.57 23.27
CA VAL A 421 0.83 3.62 22.96
C VAL A 421 1.45 4.17 24.24
N THR A 422 0.68 4.32 25.32
CA THR A 422 1.21 4.75 26.62
C THR A 422 2.25 3.77 27.14
N ASP A 423 1.95 2.47 27.09
CA ASP A 423 2.87 1.41 27.48
C ASP A 423 4.13 1.40 26.60
N ALA A 424 3.97 1.51 25.28
CA ALA A 424 5.08 1.54 24.34
C ALA A 424 6.00 2.77 24.54
N ARG A 425 5.42 3.95 24.82
CA ARG A 425 6.20 5.16 25.15
C ARG A 425 6.96 5.00 26.47
N GLN A 426 6.38 4.34 27.46
CA GLN A 426 7.07 4.05 28.71
C GLN A 426 8.25 3.09 28.48
N GLN A 427 8.05 2.02 27.71
CA GLN A 427 9.11 1.08 27.35
C GLN A 427 10.25 1.78 26.62
N LEU A 428 9.93 2.59 25.61
CA LEU A 428 10.92 3.37 24.85
C LEU A 428 11.73 4.32 25.76
N ARG A 429 11.08 4.99 26.73
CA ARG A 429 11.78 5.89 27.68
C ARG A 429 12.76 5.12 28.57
N GLU A 430 12.37 3.94 29.04
CA GLU A 430 13.27 3.10 29.84
C GLU A 430 14.41 2.53 29.00
N GLU A 431 14.17 2.15 27.74
CA GLU A 431 15.21 1.72 26.79
C GLU A 431 16.24 2.83 26.52
N ILE A 432 15.78 4.05 26.21
CA ILE A 432 16.66 5.21 26.01
C ILE A 432 17.50 5.48 27.27
N LYS A 433 16.87 5.42 28.45
CA LYS A 433 17.55 5.63 29.73
C LYS A 433 18.58 4.53 30.02
N ALA A 434 18.26 3.27 29.71
CA ALA A 434 19.17 2.14 29.85
C ALA A 434 20.35 2.24 28.88
N ALA A 435 20.11 2.63 27.63
CA ALA A 435 21.15 2.86 26.63
C ALA A 435 22.11 3.98 27.06
N ALA A 436 21.57 5.12 27.52
CA ALA A 436 22.39 6.22 28.04
C ALA A 436 23.21 5.84 29.28
N ALA A 437 22.66 5.00 30.16
CA ALA A 437 23.39 4.48 31.32
C ALA A 437 24.52 3.51 30.91
N ALA A 438 24.28 2.64 29.91
CA ALA A 438 25.29 1.73 29.38
C ALA A 438 26.45 2.50 28.71
N GLU A 439 26.13 3.50 27.89
CA GLU A 439 27.12 4.38 27.24
C GLU A 439 27.96 5.15 28.27
N ALA A 440 27.34 5.64 29.36
CA ALA A 440 28.06 6.28 30.46
C ALA A 440 29.03 5.32 31.18
N THR A 441 28.62 4.06 31.41
CA THR A 441 29.51 3.05 32.02
C THR A 441 30.67 2.66 31.12
N GLU A 442 30.46 2.60 29.80
CA GLU A 442 31.50 2.30 28.82
C GLU A 442 32.52 3.45 28.72
N ALA A 443 32.05 4.70 28.70
CA ALA A 443 32.90 5.89 28.74
C ALA A 443 33.73 5.99 30.03
N GLU A 444 33.16 5.64 31.20
CA GLU A 444 33.90 5.57 32.47
C GLU A 444 34.97 4.46 32.45
N ALA A 445 34.68 3.31 31.84
CA ALA A 445 35.62 2.20 31.69
C ALA A 445 36.78 2.54 30.75
N GLU A 446 36.51 3.20 29.61
CA GLU A 446 37.54 3.69 28.68
C GLU A 446 38.43 4.77 29.30
N THR A 447 37.84 5.70 30.06
CA THR A 447 38.59 6.74 30.78
C THR A 447 39.51 6.11 31.83
N THR A 448 39.02 5.11 32.58
CA THR A 448 39.82 4.40 33.58
C THR A 448 40.96 3.59 32.93
N ALA A 449 40.71 2.97 31.77
CA ALA A 449 41.73 2.26 31.02
C ALA A 449 42.81 3.19 30.44
N GLN A 450 42.45 4.39 29.98
CA GLN A 450 43.40 5.40 29.48
C GLN A 450 44.26 5.99 30.60
N VAL A 451 43.72 6.20 31.80
CA VAL A 451 44.48 6.65 32.97
C VAL A 451 45.46 5.56 33.45
N ALA A 452 45.08 4.29 33.37
CA ALA A 452 45.96 3.17 33.70
C ALA A 452 47.10 2.94 32.68
N ALA A 453 46.91 3.35 31.42
CA ALA A 453 47.88 3.15 30.34
C ALA A 453 48.98 4.24 30.25
N ASN A 454 48.90 5.32 31.04
CA ASN A 454 49.87 6.42 31.01
C ASN A 454 50.45 6.73 32.41
N PRO A 455 51.32 5.87 32.98
CA PRO A 455 51.95 6.15 34.26
C PRO A 455 53.25 6.93 34.05
N SER A 456 53.22 8.26 34.20
CA SER A 456 54.45 9.04 34.41
C SER A 456 54.34 10.05 35.55
N ASP A 457 55.07 9.70 36.61
CA ASP A 457 55.90 10.56 37.48
C ASP A 457 55.24 11.49 38.51
N HIS A 458 55.24 11.09 39.79
CA HIS A 458 56.31 11.51 40.72
C HIS A 458 56.09 11.01 42.17
N THR A 459 57.24 10.82 42.82
CA THR A 459 57.45 10.41 44.21
C THR A 459 57.39 11.59 45.21
N MET A 460 56.86 11.27 46.41
CA MET A 460 57.16 11.76 47.77
C MET A 460 56.91 13.21 48.24
N ASP A 461 56.41 13.26 49.50
CA ASP A 461 56.15 14.35 50.45
C ASP A 461 57.23 15.44 50.62
N HIS A 462 56.83 16.70 50.89
CA HIS A 462 56.73 17.36 52.23
C HIS A 462 56.44 18.90 52.12
N PRO A 463 56.31 19.74 53.19
CA PRO A 463 55.12 20.59 53.39
C PRO A 463 55.34 22.14 53.39
N SER A 464 54.21 22.86 53.26
CA SER A 464 53.94 24.28 53.62
C SER A 464 54.73 25.40 52.91
N PHE A 465 54.03 26.33 52.25
CA PHE A 465 53.91 27.75 52.63
C PHE A 465 53.10 28.55 51.59
N LYS A 466 52.62 29.71 52.04
CA LYS A 466 51.61 30.60 51.46
C LYS A 466 52.04 31.32 50.16
N ALA A 467 51.00 31.63 49.38
CA ALA A 467 50.72 32.90 48.69
C ALA A 467 51.27 33.19 47.27
N GLN A 468 50.41 33.93 46.56
CA GLN A 468 50.62 34.82 45.40
C GLN A 468 50.58 34.20 43.99
N LYS A 469 49.42 34.42 43.34
CA LYS A 469 49.23 34.32 41.89
C LYS A 469 49.35 35.71 41.28
N LYS A 470 50.31 35.92 40.37
CA LYS A 470 50.34 37.08 39.48
C LYS A 470 51.01 36.71 38.15
N ARG A 471 50.21 36.75 37.07
CA ARG A 471 50.60 37.13 35.66
C ARG A 471 51.60 36.17 34.95
N LYS A 472 51.67 36.01 33.61
CA LYS A 472 51.01 36.57 32.41
C LYS A 472 51.73 35.95 31.18
N ARG A 473 50.96 35.60 30.13
CA ARG A 473 51.24 35.62 28.66
C ARG A 473 52.26 34.67 28.00
N GLU A 474 51.82 34.10 26.87
CA GLU A 474 52.27 34.28 25.45
C GLU A 474 53.57 33.51 25.15
N GLY A 475 53.81 32.88 24.00
CA GLY A 475 53.14 32.79 22.70
C GLY A 475 53.89 31.69 21.91
N ASN A 476 53.21 30.99 21.01
CA ASN A 476 53.34 31.12 19.55
C ASN A 476 54.60 30.48 18.91
N ASP A 477 54.29 29.51 18.05
CA ASP A 477 54.66 29.46 16.62
C ASP A 477 55.80 28.59 16.09
N ALA A 478 55.53 28.13 14.85
CA ALA A 478 56.43 27.75 13.76
C ALA A 478 56.82 26.26 13.54
N SER A 479 56.47 25.81 12.33
CA SER A 479 56.71 24.56 11.57
C SER A 479 58.18 24.42 11.06
N PRO A 480 58.55 23.66 10.00
CA PRO A 480 58.13 22.35 9.42
C PRO A 480 59.30 21.37 8.98
N GLY A 481 59.00 20.07 8.81
CA GLY A 481 59.63 19.04 7.91
C GLY A 481 61.10 18.59 8.14
N PRO A 482 61.66 17.55 7.44
CA PRO A 482 61.10 16.48 6.58
C PRO A 482 61.60 15.02 6.89
N ASP A 483 61.11 14.02 6.12
CA ASP A 483 61.35 12.55 6.16
C ASP A 483 62.77 12.04 5.79
N PRO A 484 63.09 10.74 6.05
CA PRO A 484 63.52 9.85 4.94
C PRO A 484 63.17 8.32 4.98
N GLU A 485 63.01 7.75 3.77
CA GLU A 485 63.45 6.45 3.15
C GLU A 485 63.12 4.99 3.62
N ILE A 486 62.49 4.21 2.67
CA ILE A 486 62.86 2.91 2.00
C ILE A 486 63.03 1.60 2.87
N ALA A 487 62.56 0.35 2.61
CA ALA A 487 62.41 -0.56 1.42
C ALA A 487 61.44 -1.77 1.65
N ILE A 488 60.63 -2.22 0.65
CA ILE A 488 60.68 -3.47 -0.21
C ILE A 488 60.47 -4.85 0.52
N TYR A 489 59.44 -5.67 0.21
CA TYR A 489 59.37 -6.70 -0.87
C TYR A 489 57.93 -7.18 -1.22
N LYS A 490 57.76 -7.60 -2.49
CA LYS A 490 56.59 -8.24 -3.14
C LYS A 490 56.63 -9.77 -3.04
N ASP A 491 55.49 -10.43 -3.28
CA ASP A 491 55.44 -11.61 -4.18
C ASP A 491 54.05 -11.83 -4.82
N GLU A 492 54.05 -12.28 -6.08
CA GLU A 492 52.92 -12.70 -6.93
C GLU A 492 52.99 -14.20 -7.24
N ALA A 493 51.84 -14.86 -7.48
CA ALA A 493 51.55 -15.91 -8.49
C ALA A 493 50.19 -16.58 -8.14
N ALA A 494 49.12 -16.61 -8.94
CA ALA A 494 48.86 -17.11 -10.30
C ALA A 494 48.51 -18.62 -10.42
N SER A 495 47.23 -18.94 -10.68
CA SER A 495 46.67 -19.97 -11.58
C SER A 495 45.13 -20.03 -11.36
N GLY A 496 44.20 -20.15 -12.30
CA GLY A 496 44.23 -20.40 -13.74
C GLY A 496 43.66 -21.78 -14.09
N ALA A 497 42.35 -21.90 -14.40
CA ALA A 497 41.80 -22.82 -15.42
C ALA A 497 40.26 -22.74 -15.57
N ALA A 498 39.82 -22.56 -16.82
CA ALA A 498 38.45 -22.74 -17.31
C ALA A 498 38.17 -24.21 -17.68
N ARG A 499 36.89 -24.61 -17.79
CA ARG A 499 36.40 -25.56 -18.80
C ARG A 499 34.86 -25.62 -18.92
N GLN A 500 34.40 -25.58 -20.16
CA GLN A 500 33.07 -25.89 -20.68
C GLN A 500 32.81 -27.41 -20.69
N SER A 501 31.55 -27.84 -20.55
CA SER A 501 30.91 -28.88 -21.38
C SER A 501 29.47 -29.21 -20.93
N ASP A 502 28.49 -28.91 -21.81
CA ASP A 502 27.25 -29.69 -22.03
C ASP A 502 27.59 -30.99 -22.81
N PRO A 503 26.69 -31.96 -23.12
CA PRO A 503 25.26 -32.13 -22.76
C PRO A 503 24.91 -33.59 -22.33
N ASN A 504 23.65 -33.85 -21.94
CA ASN A 504 23.01 -35.10 -22.40
C ASN A 504 21.48 -35.04 -22.49
N ILE A 505 21.04 -35.40 -23.69
CA ILE A 505 19.69 -35.59 -24.19
C ILE A 505 19.23 -37.02 -23.85
N VAL A 506 17.99 -37.19 -23.38
CA VAL A 506 17.19 -38.37 -23.71
C VAL A 506 15.80 -37.92 -24.15
N ARG A 507 15.55 -38.15 -25.44
CA ARG A 507 14.24 -38.11 -26.11
C ARG A 507 13.47 -39.42 -25.87
N ARG A 508 12.16 -39.34 -26.19
CA ARG A 508 11.18 -40.40 -26.56
C ARG A 508 10.25 -40.78 -25.40
N THR A 509 8.93 -40.84 -25.55
CA THR A 509 8.07 -41.03 -26.75
C THR A 509 6.62 -40.79 -26.36
N SER A 510 5.82 -40.21 -27.27
CA SER A 510 4.36 -40.37 -27.32
C SER A 510 3.98 -41.84 -27.53
N PRO A 511 2.73 -42.22 -27.21
CA PRO A 511 1.90 -42.78 -28.27
C PRO A 511 0.52 -42.14 -28.37
N GLU A 512 0.09 -42.03 -29.62
CA GLU A 512 -1.30 -41.89 -30.06
C GLU A 512 -2.03 -43.23 -29.91
N ASP A 513 -3.33 -43.21 -29.55
CA ASP A 513 -4.38 -44.12 -30.03
C ASP A 513 -5.74 -43.52 -29.57
N MET A 514 -6.54 -42.94 -30.47
CA MET A 514 -7.61 -43.56 -31.27
C MET A 514 -8.84 -44.04 -30.46
N GLY A 515 -9.97 -43.37 -30.73
CA GLY A 515 -11.22 -44.06 -31.04
C GLY A 515 -12.35 -44.00 -30.00
N GLN A 516 -13.38 -43.22 -30.36
CA GLN A 516 -14.79 -43.62 -30.52
C GLN A 516 -15.81 -42.82 -29.71
N ASP A 517 -16.56 -42.01 -30.47
CA ASP A 517 -18.02 -42.01 -30.58
C ASP A 517 -18.84 -42.24 -29.29
N ASN A 518 -19.63 -41.24 -28.90
CA ASN A 518 -21.08 -41.33 -29.11
C ASN A 518 -21.78 -39.98 -28.88
N ALA A 519 -22.63 -39.66 -29.85
CA ALA A 519 -23.69 -38.68 -29.75
C ALA A 519 -24.93 -39.31 -29.08
N ASP A 520 -25.66 -38.51 -28.30
CA ASP A 520 -27.13 -38.46 -28.24
C ASP A 520 -27.49 -37.36 -27.21
N ALA A 521 -28.06 -36.22 -27.59
CA ALA A 521 -29.41 -35.97 -28.11
C ALA A 521 -30.55 -36.16 -27.09
N SER A 522 -31.17 -35.03 -26.73
CA SER A 522 -32.56 -34.84 -26.26
C SER A 522 -32.93 -35.47 -24.90
N SER A 523 -33.47 -34.73 -23.94
CA SER A 523 -34.84 -34.18 -24.02
C SER A 523 -35.15 -33.35 -22.75
N GLY A 524 -35.68 -32.13 -22.92
CA GLY A 524 -36.64 -31.54 -21.96
C GLY A 524 -38.03 -32.19 -22.17
N PRO A 525 -39.11 -31.81 -21.45
CA PRO A 525 -39.40 -30.52 -20.79
C PRO A 525 -39.80 -30.72 -19.29
N ASP A 526 -40.03 -29.71 -18.45
CA ASP A 526 -41.31 -28.99 -18.37
C ASP A 526 -41.26 -27.82 -17.38
N ALA A 527 -41.92 -26.74 -17.77
CA ALA A 527 -42.21 -25.57 -16.98
C ALA A 527 -43.41 -25.80 -16.04
N ARG A 528 -43.36 -25.25 -14.82
CA ARG A 528 -44.59 -24.85 -14.09
C ARG A 528 -44.38 -23.55 -13.32
N HIS A 529 -45.20 -22.58 -13.70
CA HIS A 529 -45.57 -21.39 -12.94
C HIS A 529 -46.15 -21.72 -11.57
N ALA A 530 -45.84 -20.88 -10.57
CA ALA A 530 -46.79 -20.55 -9.52
C ALA A 530 -46.54 -19.11 -9.02
N ARG A 531 -47.47 -18.22 -9.40
CA ARG A 531 -47.79 -16.99 -8.66
C ARG A 531 -48.59 -17.36 -7.40
N PHE A 532 -48.50 -16.52 -6.36
CA PHE A 532 -49.56 -16.00 -5.47
C PHE A 532 -48.90 -15.63 -4.12
N SER A 533 -48.84 -14.35 -3.74
CA SER A 533 -49.89 -13.51 -3.14
C SER A 533 -49.89 -13.55 -1.60
N SER A 534 -49.79 -12.35 -1.03
CA SER A 534 -49.91 -12.02 0.38
C SER A 534 -51.24 -12.48 1.01
N PRO A 535 -51.29 -12.56 2.35
CA PRO A 535 -52.52 -12.31 3.09
C PRO A 535 -52.40 -11.04 3.95
N ARG A 536 -53.28 -10.08 3.66
CA ARG A 536 -53.79 -9.10 4.64
C ARG A 536 -54.92 -9.76 5.44
N LYS A 537 -54.97 -9.52 6.75
CA LYS A 537 -56.22 -9.44 7.52
C LYS A 537 -56.17 -8.26 8.50
N SER A 538 -57.10 -7.34 8.28
CA SER A 538 -57.71 -6.33 9.16
C SER A 538 -58.36 -6.96 10.41
N GLN A 539 -58.84 -6.32 11.48
CA GLN A 539 -59.04 -4.95 11.99
C GLN A 539 -59.62 -5.08 13.42
N LYS A 540 -59.44 -4.06 14.29
CA LYS A 540 -60.39 -3.46 15.28
C LYS A 540 -59.58 -2.84 16.43
N THR A 541 -59.35 -1.52 16.50
CA THR A 541 -60.21 -0.43 17.03
C THR A 541 -60.58 -0.54 18.51
N SER A 542 -60.04 0.37 19.32
CA SER A 542 -60.81 1.16 20.29
C SER A 542 -60.02 2.41 20.68
N GLU A 543 -60.59 3.56 20.37
CA GLU A 543 -60.25 4.89 20.88
C GLU A 543 -60.57 4.98 22.38
N ASN A 544 -59.80 5.79 23.12
CA ASN A 544 -60.40 6.82 23.98
C ASN A 544 -59.37 7.90 24.34
N SER A 545 -59.84 9.13 24.24
CA SER A 545 -59.18 10.41 24.42
C SER A 545 -59.36 11.00 25.82
N HIS A 546 -58.66 12.12 26.06
CA HIS A 546 -58.83 13.16 27.10
C HIS A 546 -57.94 13.02 28.34
N ASP A 547 -57.36 14.07 28.94
CA ASP A 547 -57.14 15.50 28.63
C ASP A 547 -56.36 16.12 29.85
N VAL A 548 -55.68 17.26 29.66
CA VAL A 548 -55.15 18.29 30.65
C VAL A 548 -54.33 17.81 31.89
N GLY A 549 -53.25 18.42 32.38
CA GLY A 549 -52.51 19.66 32.13
C GLY A 549 -51.69 20.05 33.40
N ASP A 550 -51.01 21.20 33.33
CA ASP A 550 -50.22 21.95 34.34
C ASP A 550 -48.87 21.35 34.81
N GLU A 551 -47.72 21.97 34.54
CA GLU A 551 -47.16 23.30 34.91
C GLU A 551 -46.57 23.41 36.35
N ARG A 552 -45.27 23.76 36.37
CA ARG A 552 -44.50 24.55 37.37
C ARG A 552 -44.32 23.98 38.79
N ASN A 553 -43.06 23.86 39.26
CA ASN A 553 -42.33 24.97 39.88
C ASN A 553 -40.92 24.56 40.40
N SER A 554 -40.06 25.57 40.42
CA SER A 554 -38.67 25.72 40.86
C SER A 554 -38.37 25.58 42.37
N LYS A 555 -37.07 25.36 42.71
CA LYS A 555 -36.23 25.83 43.87
C LYS A 555 -34.98 24.93 43.97
N GLN A 556 -33.72 25.33 43.77
CA GLN A 556 -32.83 26.30 44.46
C GLN A 556 -32.65 26.10 45.98
N GLN A 557 -31.45 25.64 46.39
CA GLN A 557 -30.64 26.03 47.58
C GLN A 557 -29.44 25.06 47.72
N GLN A 558 -28.19 25.52 47.52
CA GLN A 558 -27.23 26.14 48.46
C GLN A 558 -26.35 25.13 49.24
N ALA A 559 -25.04 25.41 49.21
CA ALA A 559 -23.93 24.67 49.79
C ALA A 559 -23.86 24.75 51.34
N PRO A 560 -22.90 24.02 51.94
CA PRO A 560 -21.86 24.76 52.67
C PRO A 560 -20.43 24.26 52.40
N ALA A 561 -19.50 25.20 52.55
CA ALA A 561 -18.05 25.02 52.47
C ALA A 561 -17.47 24.47 53.79
N GLN A 562 -16.41 23.66 53.70
CA GLN A 562 -15.37 23.54 54.73
C GLN A 562 -14.01 23.29 54.07
N SER A 563 -13.01 23.90 54.69
CA SER A 563 -11.63 24.14 54.26
C SER A 563 -10.64 23.23 54.98
N ASP A 564 -9.71 22.63 54.24
CA ASP A 564 -8.39 22.16 54.67
C ASP A 564 -7.48 22.34 53.43
N GLY A 565 -6.48 23.22 53.37
CA GLY A 565 -5.15 23.08 54.00
C GLY A 565 -4.09 22.89 52.89
N PRO A 566 -3.05 23.75 52.76
CA PRO A 566 -2.23 23.83 51.54
C PRO A 566 -0.98 22.95 51.62
N GLU A 567 -1.09 21.64 51.39
CA GLU A 567 0.10 20.76 51.34
C GLU A 567 0.12 19.74 50.20
N ALA A 568 -0.78 19.86 49.20
CA ALA A 568 -0.83 18.96 48.04
C ALA A 568 -0.29 19.56 46.73
N GLU A 569 0.20 20.80 46.70
CA GLU A 569 0.59 21.49 45.45
C GLU A 569 2.08 21.47 45.10
N ALA A 570 2.92 20.74 45.83
CA ALA A 570 4.37 20.74 45.62
C ALA A 570 4.95 19.42 45.06
N LYS A 571 4.15 18.56 44.41
CA LYS A 571 4.62 17.30 43.79
C LYS A 571 4.08 16.99 42.38
N SER A 572 3.54 17.96 41.65
CA SER A 572 3.10 17.77 40.25
C SER A 572 3.64 18.87 39.33
N LYS A 573 4.97 18.98 39.24
CA LYS A 573 5.65 19.80 38.23
C LYS A 573 6.91 19.07 37.76
N ASN A 574 6.72 17.97 37.00
CA ASN A 574 7.68 17.40 36.04
C ASN A 574 7.20 16.06 35.44
N GLN A 575 5.96 15.96 34.99
CA GLN A 575 5.58 15.00 33.94
C GLN A 575 5.10 15.85 32.77
N SER A 576 5.72 15.71 31.59
CA SER A 576 5.19 16.35 30.38
C SER A 576 3.76 15.83 30.18
N ASN A 577 2.84 16.77 29.97
CA ASN A 577 1.41 16.55 29.83
C ASN A 577 1.08 15.97 28.44
N ASP A 578 1.86 15.00 27.97
CA ASP A 578 1.75 14.49 26.61
C ASP A 578 0.58 13.50 26.54
N LEU A 579 -0.46 13.88 25.80
CA LEU A 579 -1.64 13.03 25.63
C LEU A 579 -1.24 11.75 24.85
N PRO A 580 -1.87 10.59 25.12
CA PRO A 580 -1.42 9.30 24.61
C PRO A 580 -1.26 9.23 23.08
N LEU A 581 -2.17 9.87 22.33
CA LEU A 581 -2.17 9.89 20.86
C LEU A 581 -1.80 11.26 20.29
N GLN A 582 -1.15 12.12 21.08
CA GLN A 582 -0.66 13.40 20.59
C GLN A 582 0.27 13.23 19.39
N GLY A 583 0.03 14.02 18.35
CA GLY A 583 0.76 13.98 17.08
C GLY A 583 0.20 13.03 16.03
N LEU A 584 -0.71 12.13 16.41
CA LEU A 584 -1.35 11.19 15.49
C LEU A 584 -2.51 11.87 14.74
N GLN A 585 -2.54 11.72 13.41
CA GLN A 585 -3.65 12.16 12.58
C GLN A 585 -4.58 10.99 12.23
N ILE A 586 -5.86 11.12 12.55
CA ILE A 586 -6.91 10.19 12.16
C ILE A 586 -7.64 10.76 10.95
N VAL A 587 -7.43 10.14 9.79
CA VAL A 587 -8.10 10.50 8.55
C VAL A 587 -9.36 9.65 8.41
N VAL A 588 -10.52 10.27 8.58
CA VAL A 588 -11.81 9.61 8.48
C VAL A 588 -12.16 9.39 7.01
N ILE A 589 -12.37 8.13 6.65
CA ILE A 589 -12.73 7.68 5.30
C ILE A 589 -14.09 6.96 5.32
N HIS A 590 -14.57 6.59 4.14
CA HIS A 590 -15.75 5.75 3.92
C HIS A 590 -17.04 6.26 4.60
N VAL A 591 -17.24 7.59 4.65
CA VAL A 591 -18.47 8.19 5.20
C VAL A 591 -19.65 7.84 4.28
N LYS A 592 -20.78 7.39 4.85
CA LYS A 592 -21.98 7.07 4.08
C LYS A 592 -23.00 8.20 4.17
N GLU A 593 -23.39 8.71 3.01
CA GLU A 593 -24.34 9.81 2.91
C GLU A 593 -25.77 9.36 3.22
N THR A 594 -26.56 10.23 3.85
CA THR A 594 -27.98 9.93 4.15
C THR A 594 -28.91 10.19 2.97
N LEU A 595 -28.46 10.98 1.98
CA LEU A 595 -29.29 11.52 0.88
C LEU A 595 -30.48 12.36 1.38
N LEU A 596 -30.35 12.97 2.55
CA LEU A 596 -31.35 13.86 3.14
C LEU A 596 -30.79 15.28 3.25
N ASP A 597 -31.70 16.27 3.28
CA ASP A 597 -31.33 17.65 3.60
C ASP A 597 -30.78 17.74 5.03
N GLY A 598 -29.74 18.56 5.23
CA GLY A 598 -29.13 18.77 6.53
C GLY A 598 -27.65 19.13 6.43
N PRO A 599 -26.96 19.23 7.57
CA PRO A 599 -25.51 19.32 7.57
C PRO A 599 -24.90 18.03 6.97
N PRO A 600 -23.77 18.13 6.25
CA PRO A 600 -23.04 16.97 5.76
C PRO A 600 -22.75 15.97 6.89
N VAL A 601 -22.90 14.68 6.61
CA VAL A 601 -22.71 13.62 7.62
C VAL A 601 -21.29 13.66 8.20
N GLY A 602 -20.30 13.93 7.36
CA GLY A 602 -18.90 14.09 7.78
C GLY A 602 -18.70 15.18 8.83
N ASP A 603 -19.41 16.31 8.74
CA ASP A 603 -19.29 17.41 9.71
C ASP A 603 -19.85 17.00 11.07
N ILE A 604 -20.99 16.29 11.08
CA ILE A 604 -21.60 15.74 12.29
C ILE A 604 -20.66 14.73 12.96
N ILE A 605 -20.06 13.85 12.16
CA ILE A 605 -19.11 12.84 12.62
C ILE A 605 -17.87 13.51 13.22
N LEU A 606 -17.33 14.52 12.54
CA LEU A 606 -16.16 15.27 13.02
C LEU A 606 -16.42 15.91 14.39
N GLU A 607 -17.54 16.62 14.54
CA GLU A 607 -17.91 17.25 15.81
C GLU A 607 -18.03 16.21 16.94
N GLN A 608 -18.63 15.05 16.65
CA GLN A 608 -18.80 13.97 17.62
C GLN A 608 -17.46 13.34 18.01
N LEU A 609 -16.59 13.07 17.04
CA LEU A 609 -15.25 12.51 17.28
C LEU A 609 -14.40 13.46 18.11
N GLU A 610 -14.32 14.73 17.72
CA GLU A 610 -13.52 15.71 18.44
C GLU A 610 -13.99 15.90 19.88
N ARG A 611 -15.30 15.97 20.12
CA ARG A 611 -15.84 16.09 21.48
C ARG A 611 -15.47 14.88 22.33
N ARG A 612 -15.73 13.67 21.82
CA ARG A 612 -15.45 12.42 22.55
C ARG A 612 -13.95 12.22 22.79
N ALA A 613 -13.10 12.54 21.83
CA ALA A 613 -11.65 12.43 21.98
C ALA A 613 -11.08 13.42 23.00
N ARG A 614 -11.67 14.63 23.08
CA ARG A 614 -11.34 15.59 24.15
C ARG A 614 -11.76 15.07 25.51
N ASP A 615 -12.98 14.53 25.63
CA ASP A 615 -13.48 13.96 26.88
C ASP A 615 -12.66 12.74 27.33
N ALA A 616 -12.16 11.93 26.39
CA ALA A 616 -11.29 10.79 26.63
C ALA A 616 -9.80 11.15 26.79
N GLY A 617 -9.41 12.42 26.58
CA GLY A 617 -8.02 12.86 26.72
C GLY A 617 -7.04 12.22 25.73
N LEU A 618 -7.46 11.93 24.50
CA LEU A 618 -6.65 11.18 23.52
C LEU A 618 -5.52 12.01 22.89
N GLY A 619 -5.81 13.25 22.48
CA GLY A 619 -4.84 14.17 21.87
C GLY A 619 -4.55 13.98 20.39
N CYS A 620 -5.19 13.02 19.70
CA CYS A 620 -5.13 12.90 18.25
C CYS A 620 -5.93 14.02 17.55
N SER A 621 -5.65 14.24 16.27
CA SER A 621 -6.41 15.15 15.40
C SER A 621 -7.25 14.36 14.40
N PHE A 622 -8.39 14.92 13.99
CA PHE A 622 -9.29 14.29 13.00
C PHE A 622 -9.36 15.11 11.72
N VAL A 623 -9.41 14.43 10.58
CA VAL A 623 -9.61 15.03 9.26
C VAL A 623 -10.65 14.22 8.50
N ILE A 624 -11.76 14.83 8.06
CA ILE A 624 -12.67 14.19 7.12
C ILE A 624 -12.04 14.23 5.73
N SER A 625 -11.77 13.07 5.14
CA SER A 625 -11.18 13.00 3.80
C SER A 625 -12.15 13.45 2.70
N GLN A 626 -11.62 14.18 1.71
CA GLN A 626 -12.41 14.71 0.60
C GLN A 626 -11.75 14.42 -0.76
N PRO A 627 -12.53 14.20 -1.84
CA PRO A 627 -11.96 14.00 -3.17
C PRO A 627 -11.06 15.15 -3.62
N GLY A 628 -9.89 14.80 -4.16
CA GLY A 628 -8.88 15.76 -4.60
C GLY A 628 -7.96 16.28 -3.49
N GLN A 629 -8.21 15.91 -2.23
CA GLN A 629 -7.30 16.21 -1.12
C GLN A 629 -5.98 15.47 -1.31
N SER A 630 -4.88 16.17 -1.03
CA SER A 630 -3.53 15.63 -1.03
C SER A 630 -2.92 15.78 0.35
N LEU A 631 -2.70 14.66 1.03
CA LEU A 631 -2.09 14.59 2.35
C LEU A 631 -0.59 14.28 2.16
N LEU A 632 0.27 15.14 2.71
CA LEU A 632 1.71 14.93 2.76
C LEU A 632 2.05 14.52 4.19
N LEU A 633 2.54 13.29 4.38
CA LEU A 633 2.57 12.57 5.66
C LEU A 633 3.95 12.04 6.02
#